data_AF-A0A0C9YZU7-F1
#
_entry.id   AF-A0A0C9YZU7-F1
#
_cell.length_a   1.000
_cell.length_b   1.000
_cell.length_c   1.000
_cell.angle_alpha   90.00
_cell.angle_beta   90.00
_cell.angle_gamma   90.00
#
_symmetry.space_group_name_H-M   'P 1'
#
loop_
_entity.id
_entity.type
_entity.pdbx_description
1 polymer ?
#
loop_
_entity_poly.entity_id
_entity_poly.type
_entity_poly.pdbx_seq_one_letter_code
_entity_poly.pdbx_strand_id
1 'polypeptide(L)'
;MITWHGMEVKVASLSDPPLQLMCSLLWELYELNFCYELLMLDRVLAANLWSSDESQIGHQTLLYSIFPGKSGLVMWSESLPQEVWQLGMCAPDIKVSLPYFNNFCELLLTWPGAPTHLWTPTKLDG
;
A
#
# COMPACT_ATOMS: atom_id res chain seq x y z
N MET A 1 -14.93 -21.53 -13.56
CA MET A 1 -14.62 -20.99 -12.22
C MET A 1 -13.21 -20.44 -12.32
N ILE A 2 -12.93 -19.32 -11.68
CA ILE A 2 -11.59 -18.75 -11.61
C ILE A 2 -11.19 -18.67 -10.14
N THR A 3 -9.92 -18.94 -9.85
CA THR A 3 -9.38 -18.75 -8.52
C THR A 3 -8.79 -17.35 -8.43
N TRP A 4 -9.21 -16.57 -7.45
CA TRP A 4 -8.70 -15.21 -7.17
C TRP A 4 -8.44 -15.10 -5.68
N HIS A 5 -7.19 -14.83 -5.28
CA HIS A 5 -6.77 -14.80 -3.86
C HIS A 5 -7.13 -16.05 -3.04
N GLY A 6 -7.12 -17.22 -3.69
CA GLY A 6 -7.53 -18.49 -3.08
C GLY A 6 -9.05 -18.65 -2.94
N MET A 7 -9.84 -17.68 -3.40
CA MET A 7 -11.30 -17.76 -3.49
C MET A 7 -11.73 -18.31 -4.84
N GLU A 8 -12.72 -19.21 -4.84
CA GLU A 8 -13.34 -19.72 -6.06
C GLU A 8 -14.48 -18.79 -6.50
N VAL A 9 -14.29 -18.09 -7.62
CA VAL A 9 -15.24 -17.13 -8.17
C VAL A 9 -15.90 -17.70 -9.43
N LYS A 10 -17.23 -17.65 -9.48
CA LYS A 10 -17.98 -18.04 -10.67
C LYS A 10 -17.96 -16.87 -11.66
N VAL A 11 -17.55 -17.13 -12.91
CA VAL A 11 -17.51 -16.08 -13.96
C VAL A 11 -18.88 -15.42 -14.15
N ALA A 12 -19.97 -16.19 -14.03
CA ALA A 12 -21.34 -15.68 -14.13
C ALA A 12 -21.71 -14.68 -13.02
N SER A 13 -21.07 -14.73 -11.85
CA SER A 13 -21.32 -13.74 -10.79
C SER A 13 -20.61 -12.42 -11.03
N LEU A 14 -19.74 -12.29 -12.05
CA LEU A 14 -19.08 -11.00 -12.33
C LEU A 14 -20.02 -9.97 -12.96
N SER A 15 -21.12 -10.41 -13.60
CA SER A 15 -22.13 -9.52 -14.18
C SER A 15 -23.01 -8.86 -13.11
N ASP A 16 -23.16 -9.49 -11.95
CA ASP A 16 -23.89 -9.01 -10.78
C ASP A 16 -23.22 -9.56 -9.51
N PRO A 17 -22.07 -8.98 -9.09
CA PRO A 17 -21.25 -9.54 -8.02
C PRO A 17 -21.91 -9.33 -6.65
N PRO A 18 -21.85 -10.34 -5.76
CA PRO A 18 -22.19 -10.14 -4.37
C PRO A 18 -21.44 -8.94 -3.80
N LEU A 19 -22.09 -8.17 -2.91
CA LEU A 19 -21.53 -6.93 -2.36
C LEU A 19 -20.10 -7.12 -1.83
N GLN A 20 -19.83 -8.22 -1.14
CA GLN A 20 -18.49 -8.53 -0.63
C GLN A 20 -17.43 -8.67 -1.75
N LEU A 21 -17.76 -9.37 -2.84
CA LEU A 21 -16.88 -9.51 -4.00
C LEU A 21 -16.63 -8.15 -4.66
N MET A 22 -17.67 -7.33 -4.80
CA MET A 22 -17.54 -5.97 -5.34
C MET A 22 -16.63 -5.10 -4.47
N CYS A 23 -16.81 -5.11 -3.14
CA CYS A 23 -15.97 -4.37 -2.21
C CYS A 23 -14.50 -4.82 -2.28
N SER A 24 -14.25 -6.13 -2.34
CA SER A 24 -12.88 -6.66 -2.45
C SER A 24 -12.21 -6.27 -3.77
N LEU A 25 -12.93 -6.32 -4.89
CA LEU A 25 -12.41 -5.91 -6.19
C LEU A 25 -12.06 -4.42 -6.21
N LEU A 26 -12.96 -3.58 -5.68
CA LEU A 26 -12.72 -2.13 -5.60
C LEU A 26 -11.55 -1.80 -4.68
N TRP A 27 -11.44 -2.48 -3.55
CA TRP A 27 -10.30 -2.31 -2.64
C TRP A 27 -8.98 -2.68 -3.32
N GLU A 28 -8.89 -3.86 -3.94
CA GLU A 28 -7.67 -4.28 -4.63
C GLU A 28 -7.29 -3.31 -5.77
N LEU A 29 -8.26 -2.90 -6.59
CA LEU A 29 -8.00 -1.96 -7.69
C LEU A 29 -7.48 -0.61 -7.17
N TYR A 30 -8.09 -0.09 -6.10
CA TYR A 30 -7.65 1.17 -5.49
C TYR A 30 -6.23 1.04 -4.94
N GLU A 31 -5.97 -0.03 -4.19
CA GLU A 31 -4.69 -0.25 -3.53
C GLU A 31 -3.56 -0.46 -4.55
N LEU A 32 -3.78 -1.29 -5.57
CA LEU A 32 -2.82 -1.51 -6.67
C LEU A 32 -2.57 -0.22 -7.44
N ASN A 33 -3.61 0.53 -7.78
CA ASN A 33 -3.46 1.78 -8.53
C ASN A 33 -2.62 2.78 -7.74
N PHE A 34 -2.93 2.98 -6.47
CA PHE A 34 -2.17 3.87 -5.59
C PHE A 34 -0.71 3.42 -5.47
N CYS A 35 -0.46 2.12 -5.30
CA CYS A 35 0.88 1.56 -5.19
C CYS A 35 1.74 1.82 -6.44
N TYR A 36 1.19 1.60 -7.63
CA TYR A 36 1.89 1.85 -8.88
C TYR A 36 2.09 3.34 -9.18
N GLU A 37 1.07 4.17 -8.93
CA GLU A 37 1.19 5.62 -9.08
C GLU A 37 2.27 6.18 -8.14
N LEU A 38 2.28 5.74 -6.88
CA LEU A 38 3.28 6.14 -5.90
C LEU A 38 4.68 5.70 -6.33
N LEU A 39 4.86 4.44 -6.77
CA LEU A 39 6.13 3.94 -7.28
C LEU A 39 6.65 4.76 -8.47
N MET A 40 5.79 5.05 -9.44
CA MET A 40 6.18 5.81 -10.62
C MET A 40 6.55 7.24 -10.26
N LEU A 41 5.77 7.87 -9.38
CA LEU A 41 6.03 9.21 -8.90
C LEU A 41 7.34 9.29 -8.11
N ASP A 42 7.55 8.33 -7.20
CA ASP A 42 8.74 8.23 -6.37
C ASP A 42 10.01 8.00 -7.21
N ARG A 43 9.95 7.16 -8.25
CA ARG A 43 11.06 6.98 -9.20
C ARG A 43 11.45 8.25 -9.93
N VAL A 44 10.49 9.14 -10.20
CA VAL A 44 10.76 10.43 -10.85
C VAL A 44 11.33 11.43 -9.86
N LEU A 45 10.73 11.55 -8.67
CA LEU A 45 11.08 12.58 -7.70
C LEU A 45 12.35 12.27 -6.91
N ALA A 46 12.63 10.99 -6.65
CA ALA A 46 13.78 10.51 -5.90
C ALA A 46 14.70 9.63 -6.78
N ALA A 47 14.87 9.97 -8.06
CA ALA A 47 15.58 9.16 -9.05
C ALA A 47 17.01 8.73 -8.62
N ASN A 48 17.68 9.56 -7.80
CA ASN A 48 18.99 9.23 -7.24
C ASN A 48 18.95 8.02 -6.29
N LEU A 49 17.85 7.79 -5.56
CA LEU A 49 17.66 6.64 -4.66
C LEU A 49 17.36 5.34 -5.42
N TRP A 50 17.05 5.43 -6.71
CA TRP A 50 16.82 4.27 -7.59
C TRP A 50 18.03 3.95 -8.48
N SER A 51 19.14 4.65 -8.31
CA SER A 51 20.29 4.60 -9.23
C SER A 51 21.38 3.59 -8.86
N SER A 52 21.41 3.10 -7.61
CA SER A 52 22.36 2.10 -7.14
C SER A 52 21.66 1.00 -6.36
N ASP A 53 22.20 -0.23 -6.43
CA ASP A 53 21.59 -1.40 -5.79
C ASP A 53 21.39 -1.21 -4.28
N GLU A 54 22.34 -0.59 -3.58
CA GLU A 54 22.27 -0.38 -2.13
C GLU A 54 21.20 0.64 -1.73
N SER A 55 21.17 1.80 -2.39
CA SER A 55 20.15 2.84 -2.11
C SER A 55 18.75 2.38 -2.52
N GLN A 56 18.66 1.63 -3.63
CA GLN A 56 17.41 1.10 -4.14
C GLN A 56 16.78 0.11 -3.17
N ILE A 57 17.54 -0.82 -2.58
CA ILE A 57 16.98 -1.84 -1.67
C ILE A 57 16.34 -1.19 -0.45
N GLY A 58 17.02 -0.22 0.18
CA GLY A 58 16.48 0.49 1.34
C GLY A 58 15.22 1.27 0.97
N HIS A 59 15.26 2.01 -0.14
CA HIS A 59 14.15 2.84 -0.59
C HIS A 59 12.93 2.01 -1.02
N GLN A 60 13.16 0.89 -1.70
CA GLN A 60 12.12 -0.06 -2.07
C GLN A 60 11.50 -0.72 -0.83
N THR A 61 12.30 -1.05 0.17
CA THR A 61 11.80 -1.60 1.45
C THR A 61 10.91 -0.61 2.16
N LEU A 62 11.29 0.68 2.18
CA LEU A 62 10.49 1.75 2.74
C LEU A 62 9.17 1.94 1.97
N LEU A 63 9.21 1.93 0.63
CA LEU A 63 7.99 2.02 -0.17
C LEU A 63 7.03 0.86 0.13
N TYR A 64 7.56 -0.36 0.28
CA TYR A 64 6.73 -1.54 0.52
C TYR A 64 6.11 -1.56 1.92
N SER A 65 6.76 -0.95 2.91
CA SER A 65 6.26 -0.89 4.28
C SER A 65 5.09 0.08 4.48
N ILE A 66 4.70 0.82 3.44
CA ILE A 66 3.52 1.70 3.41
C ILE A 66 2.23 0.90 3.19
N PHE A 67 2.35 -0.28 2.56
CA PHE A 67 1.23 -1.13 2.21
C PHE A 67 1.12 -2.30 3.20
N PRO A 68 -0.10 -2.78 3.49
CA PRO A 68 -0.26 -4.01 4.24
C PRO A 68 0.31 -5.19 3.42
N GLY A 69 0.94 -6.14 4.11
CA GLY A 69 1.48 -7.34 3.47
C GLY A 69 3.00 -7.51 3.59
N LYS A 70 3.51 -8.54 2.93
CA LYS A 70 4.94 -8.90 2.81
C LYS A 70 5.43 -8.98 1.36
N SER A 71 4.52 -9.02 0.40
CA SER A 71 4.80 -9.21 -1.03
C SER A 71 5.14 -7.92 -1.77
N GLY A 72 5.03 -6.75 -1.11
CA GLY A 72 5.30 -5.44 -1.74
C GLY A 72 4.45 -5.24 -3.00
N LEU A 73 5.08 -4.92 -4.13
CA LEU A 73 4.38 -4.75 -5.42
C LEU A 73 3.69 -6.02 -5.93
N VAL A 74 3.99 -7.20 -5.39
CA VAL A 74 3.33 -8.46 -5.74
C VAL A 74 2.11 -8.70 -4.84
N MET A 75 1.43 -7.63 -4.39
CA MET A 75 0.29 -7.74 -3.49
C MET A 75 -0.91 -8.48 -4.07
N TRP A 76 -1.01 -8.58 -5.41
CA TRP A 76 -2.02 -9.43 -6.08
C TRP A 76 -1.87 -10.93 -5.77
N SER A 77 -0.79 -11.33 -5.09
CA SER A 77 -0.58 -12.71 -4.63
C SER A 77 -0.99 -12.95 -3.18
N GLU A 78 -1.33 -11.90 -2.43
CA GLU A 78 -1.68 -11.98 -1.02
C GLU A 78 -3.17 -12.15 -0.78
N SER A 79 -3.53 -12.82 0.31
CA SER A 79 -4.93 -12.89 0.72
C SER A 79 -5.52 -11.49 0.92
N LEU A 80 -6.71 -11.28 0.37
CA LEU A 80 -7.48 -10.05 0.61
C LEU A 80 -7.72 -9.82 2.11
N PRO A 81 -7.74 -8.55 2.55
CA PRO A 81 -8.07 -8.21 3.92
C PRO A 81 -9.48 -8.72 4.26
N GLN A 82 -9.57 -9.53 5.29
CA GLN A 82 -10.81 -10.01 5.88
C GLN A 82 -11.24 -9.14 7.06
N GLU A 83 -10.28 -8.49 7.72
CA GLU A 83 -10.47 -7.72 8.93
C GLU A 83 -10.07 -6.26 8.75
N VAL A 84 -10.73 -5.35 9.48
CA VAL A 84 -10.50 -3.89 9.37
C VAL A 84 -9.08 -3.46 9.74
N TRP A 85 -8.37 -4.22 10.58
CA TRP A 85 -6.97 -3.96 10.95
C TRP A 85 -5.97 -4.37 9.87
N GLN A 86 -6.41 -5.10 8.83
CA GLN A 86 -5.56 -5.48 7.69
C GLN A 86 -5.54 -4.40 6.60
N LEU A 87 -6.27 -3.29 6.78
CA LEU A 87 -6.40 -2.23 5.79
C LEU A 87 -5.23 -1.21 5.80
N GLY A 88 -4.12 -1.53 6.47
CA GLY A 88 -2.93 -0.70 6.48
C GLY A 88 -3.19 0.72 6.97
N MET A 89 -2.84 1.72 6.15
CA MET A 89 -3.09 3.13 6.42
C MET A 89 -4.58 3.48 6.54
N CYS A 90 -5.46 2.69 5.91
CA CYS A 90 -6.91 2.83 5.98
C CYS A 90 -7.54 2.13 7.19
N ALA A 91 -6.74 1.51 8.07
CA ALA A 91 -7.26 0.90 9.29
C ALA A 91 -7.84 1.97 10.25
N PRO A 92 -9.01 1.72 10.86
CA PRO A 92 -9.66 2.69 11.76
C PRO A 92 -8.94 2.84 13.10
N ASP A 93 -8.18 1.83 13.53
CA ASP A 93 -7.34 1.92 14.71
C ASP A 93 -6.04 2.63 14.36
N ILE A 94 -5.84 3.80 14.96
CA ILE A 94 -4.63 4.61 14.78
C ILE A 94 -3.35 3.85 15.17
N LYS A 95 -3.40 2.92 16.13
CA LYS A 95 -2.23 2.09 16.48
C LYS A 95 -1.80 1.19 15.34
N VAL A 96 -2.76 0.80 14.51
CA VAL A 96 -2.54 -0.07 13.34
C VAL A 96 -2.15 0.77 12.12
N SER A 97 -2.80 1.90 11.87
CA SER A 97 -2.53 2.72 10.68
C SER A 97 -1.26 3.59 10.79
N LEU A 98 -0.89 4.00 12.01
CA LEU A 98 0.22 4.92 12.25
C LEU A 98 1.58 4.45 11.69
N PRO A 99 2.00 3.18 11.82
CA PRO A 99 3.25 2.71 11.20
C PRO A 99 3.28 2.94 9.69
N TYR A 100 2.20 2.60 8.97
CA TYR A 100 2.09 2.80 7.53
C TYR A 100 2.11 4.28 7.16
N PHE A 101 1.42 5.12 7.94
CA PHE A 101 1.41 6.57 7.74
C PHE A 101 2.81 7.18 7.96
N ASN A 102 3.52 6.76 9.01
CA ASN A 102 4.87 7.23 9.27
C ASN A 102 5.85 6.82 8.16
N ASN A 103 5.76 5.58 7.67
CA ASN A 103 6.56 5.12 6.53
C ASN A 103 6.24 5.92 5.26
N PHE A 104 4.96 6.26 5.04
CA PHE A 104 4.55 7.10 3.93
C PHE A 104 5.13 8.51 4.04
N CYS A 105 5.05 9.12 5.22
CA CYS A 105 5.70 10.41 5.46
C CYS A 105 7.21 10.32 5.22
N GLU A 106 7.89 9.29 5.75
CA GLU A 106 9.32 9.08 5.56
C GLU A 106 9.69 8.96 4.08
N LEU A 107 8.90 8.26 3.26
CA LEU A 107 9.07 8.23 1.82
C LEU A 107 8.97 9.63 1.22
N LEU A 108 7.93 10.39 1.56
CA LEU A 108 7.72 11.75 1.05
C LEU A 108 8.84 12.71 1.46
N LEU A 109 9.51 12.50 2.60
CA LEU A 109 10.64 13.31 3.04
C LEU A 109 11.85 13.20 2.12
N THR A 110 11.95 12.13 1.34
CA THR A 110 13.01 11.97 0.34
C THR A 110 12.79 12.83 -0.91
N TRP A 111 11.57 13.34 -1.11
CA TRP A 111 11.21 14.10 -2.30
C TRP A 111 11.67 15.56 -2.22
N PRO A 112 12.04 16.17 -3.36
CA PRO A 112 12.42 17.58 -3.39
C PRO A 112 11.22 18.45 -2.97
N GLY A 113 11.45 19.35 -2.00
CA GLY A 113 10.42 20.26 -1.51
C GLY A 113 9.43 19.66 -0.51
N ALA A 114 9.75 18.50 0.09
CA ALA A 114 8.95 17.90 1.14
C ALA A 114 8.61 18.90 2.26
N PRO A 115 7.33 19.03 2.66
CA PRO A 115 6.93 19.96 3.71
C PRO A 115 7.62 19.66 5.04
N THR A 116 8.13 20.71 5.70
CA THR A 116 8.86 20.58 6.98
C THR A 116 8.01 20.08 8.13
N HIS A 117 6.68 20.20 8.06
CA HIS A 117 5.78 19.66 9.09
C HIS A 117 5.68 18.13 9.06
N LEU A 118 6.13 17.47 7.99
CA LEU A 118 6.24 16.00 7.93
C LEU A 118 7.46 15.48 8.71
N TRP A 119 8.36 16.35 9.17
CA TRP A 119 9.63 15.97 9.81
C TRP A 119 9.43 15.48 11.25
N THR A 120 8.27 15.74 11.85
CA THR A 120 7.92 15.24 13.17
C THR A 120 7.06 13.99 13.03
N PRO A 121 7.56 12.79 13.42
CA PRO A 121 6.75 11.58 13.41
C PRO A 121 5.50 11.78 14.26
N THR A 122 4.35 11.37 13.74
CA THR A 122 3.11 11.45 14.51
C THR A 122 3.23 10.47 15.68
N LYS A 123 3.07 10.98 16.91
CA LYS A 123 3.09 10.17 18.12
C LYS A 123 1.67 10.02 18.65
N LEU A 124 1.37 8.85 19.20
CA LEU A 124 0.18 8.69 20.02
C LEU A 124 0.45 9.36 21.35
N ASP A 125 -0.35 10.37 21.68
CA ASP A 125 -0.43 10.85 23.06
C ASP A 125 -1.04 9.72 23.91
N GLY A 126 -0.35 9.38 25.00
CA GLY A 126 -0.67 8.23 25.85
C GLY A 126 -1.90 8.42 26.73
#